data_AF-A0A6A5YJ80-F1
#
_entry.id   AF-A0A6A5YJ80-F1
#
_cell.length_a   1.000
_cell.length_b   1.000
_cell.length_c   1.000
_cell.angle_alpha   90.00
_cell.angle_beta   90.00
_cell.angle_gamma   90.00
#
_symmetry.space_group_name_H-M   'P 1'
#
loop_
_entity.id
_entity.type
_entity.pdbx_description
1 polymer ?
#
loop_
_entity_poly.entity_id
_entity_poly.type
_entity_poly.pdbx_seq_one_letter_code
_entity_poly.pdbx_strand_id
1 'polypeptide(L)'
;MLDTTPKINLWIAPGACSLAPHIMLLDVGLPYTLTTIQVADKGYPEEHTRINPKRRVPILQLDDDTIITEGPAILTAISQLAPDKHVLGKTNLEVVRSYEWLNWLSGTLHTQGYGGLYRPARFSKDKEHFEAITEKGRETIAECYRAIDRKLRGRKFAVGDGFTAVDAFLLIFYRWGNRMNFGMQEAYPEYVRVMGEVVERESVRKVLDEEGIDAHGWD
;
A
#
# COMPACT_ATOMS: atom_id res chain seq x y z
N MET A 1 -25.06 3.94 -23.37
CA MET A 1 -24.94 2.94 -22.29
C MET A 1 -24.91 3.75 -21.01
N LEU A 2 -25.76 3.41 -20.02
CA LEU A 2 -25.81 4.20 -18.79
C LEU A 2 -24.49 4.01 -18.05
N ASP A 3 -23.76 5.12 -18.03
CA ASP A 3 -22.42 5.36 -17.52
C ASP A 3 -22.53 5.56 -16.01
N THR A 4 -22.74 4.49 -15.27
CA THR A 4 -22.83 4.57 -13.80
C THR A 4 -21.65 3.82 -13.21
N THR A 5 -20.56 4.54 -12.99
CA THR A 5 -19.53 4.14 -12.03
C THR A 5 -20.23 3.72 -10.73
N PRO A 6 -19.97 2.51 -10.19
CA PRO A 6 -20.59 2.05 -8.96
C PRO A 6 -20.25 3.00 -7.83
N LYS A 7 -21.11 3.10 -6.81
CA LYS A 7 -20.71 3.84 -5.59
C LYS A 7 -19.60 3.05 -4.90
N ILE A 8 -18.51 3.75 -4.56
CA ILE A 8 -17.34 3.16 -3.93
C ILE A 8 -17.26 3.66 -2.49
N ASN A 9 -17.13 2.75 -1.53
CA ASN A 9 -16.74 3.06 -0.17
C ASN A 9 -15.43 2.34 0.17
N LEU A 10 -14.37 3.11 0.47
CA LEU A 10 -13.07 2.57 0.85
C LEU A 10 -12.92 2.63 2.37
N TRP A 11 -12.68 1.48 2.97
CA TRP A 11 -12.38 1.36 4.39
C TRP A 11 -10.88 1.46 4.61
N ILE A 12 -10.46 2.42 5.43
CA ILE A 12 -9.05 2.75 5.63
C ILE A 12 -8.66 2.77 7.09
N ALA A 13 -7.36 2.66 7.35
CA ALA A 13 -6.75 3.15 8.58
C ALA A 13 -5.64 4.12 8.18
N PRO A 14 -5.59 5.35 8.73
CA PRO A 14 -4.61 6.36 8.32
C PRO A 14 -3.18 5.84 8.41
N GLY A 15 -2.41 6.05 7.33
CA GLY A 15 -1.03 5.59 7.22
C GLY A 15 -0.85 4.07 7.10
N ALA A 16 -1.92 3.29 7.02
CA ALA A 16 -1.85 1.85 6.74
C ALA A 16 -1.70 1.58 5.23
N CYS A 17 -1.67 0.30 4.85
CA CYS A 17 -1.58 -0.08 3.43
C CYS A 17 -2.80 0.33 2.58
N SER A 18 -3.87 0.81 3.22
CA SER A 18 -5.03 1.42 2.55
C SER A 18 -4.72 2.76 1.88
N LEU A 19 -3.59 3.38 2.18
CA LEU A 19 -3.15 4.64 1.56
C LEU A 19 -3.01 4.51 0.02
N ALA A 20 -2.48 3.40 -0.48
CA ALA A 20 -2.29 3.22 -1.92
C ALA A 20 -3.60 3.22 -2.73
N PRO A 21 -4.63 2.42 -2.38
CA PRO A 21 -5.91 2.51 -3.09
C PRO A 21 -6.62 3.85 -2.85
N HIS A 22 -6.43 4.51 -1.71
CA HIS A 22 -6.97 5.85 -1.47
C HIS A 22 -6.37 6.87 -2.44
N ILE A 23 -5.03 6.90 -2.57
CA ILE A 23 -4.32 7.71 -3.58
C ILE A 23 -4.85 7.37 -4.97
N MET A 24 -4.97 6.09 -5.33
CA MET A 24 -5.40 5.70 -6.68
C MET A 24 -6.82 6.16 -6.99
N LEU A 25 -7.78 6.01 -6.06
CA LEU A 25 -9.16 6.46 -6.28
C LEU A 25 -9.23 7.95 -6.60
N LEU A 26 -8.51 8.78 -5.83
CA LEU A 26 -8.42 10.21 -6.10
C LEU A 26 -7.70 10.49 -7.42
N ASP A 27 -6.59 9.80 -7.68
CA ASP A 27 -5.75 10.01 -8.85
C ASP A 27 -6.48 9.75 -10.18
N VAL A 28 -7.29 8.69 -10.21
CA VAL A 28 -8.09 8.35 -11.38
C VAL A 28 -9.36 9.18 -11.50
N GLY A 29 -9.71 9.95 -10.47
CA GLY A 29 -10.89 10.80 -10.42
C GLY A 29 -12.20 10.02 -10.22
N LEU A 30 -12.14 8.83 -9.61
CA LEU A 30 -13.35 8.09 -9.27
C LEU A 30 -13.99 8.73 -8.02
N PRO A 31 -15.32 8.91 -7.97
CA PRO A 31 -16.00 9.33 -6.75
C PRO A 31 -16.03 8.20 -5.72
N TYR A 32 -15.72 8.50 -4.46
CA TYR A 32 -15.75 7.53 -3.36
C TYR A 32 -16.13 8.20 -2.04
N THR A 33 -16.52 7.37 -1.07
CA THR A 33 -16.60 7.73 0.35
C THR A 33 -15.54 6.96 1.14
N LEU A 34 -15.20 7.46 2.33
CA LEU A 34 -14.27 6.81 3.24
C LEU A 34 -14.98 6.31 4.50
N THR A 35 -14.59 5.11 4.94
CA THR A 35 -14.90 4.62 6.27
C THR A 35 -13.59 4.41 7.03
N THR A 36 -13.30 5.30 7.97
CA THR A 36 -12.07 5.23 8.76
C THR A 36 -12.23 4.29 9.95
N ILE A 37 -11.37 3.28 10.05
CA ILE A 37 -11.29 2.39 11.21
C ILE A 37 -9.95 2.53 11.95
N GLN A 38 -10.01 2.50 13.28
CA GLN A 38 -8.84 2.69 14.14
C GLN A 38 -8.19 1.34 14.46
N VAL A 39 -7.14 0.96 13.70
CA VAL A 39 -6.50 -0.38 13.81
C VAL A 39 -5.24 -0.38 14.67
N ALA A 40 -4.53 0.75 14.78
CA ALA A 40 -3.20 0.82 15.40
C ALA A 40 -3.22 0.47 16.90
N ASP A 41 -4.18 1.02 17.65
CA ASP A 41 -4.20 0.91 19.13
C ASP A 41 -5.26 -0.06 19.67
N LYS A 42 -6.36 -0.24 18.94
CA LYS A 42 -7.54 -0.99 19.41
C LYS A 42 -7.74 -2.33 18.70
N GLY A 43 -6.90 -2.63 17.70
CA GLY A 43 -7.13 -3.75 16.80
C GLY A 43 -8.31 -3.50 15.85
N TYR A 44 -8.61 -4.48 15.01
CA TYR A 44 -9.73 -4.37 14.08
C TYR A 44 -11.07 -4.44 14.85
N PRO A 45 -12.01 -3.50 14.67
CA PRO A 45 -13.25 -3.47 15.43
C PRO A 45 -14.10 -4.73 15.23
N GLU A 46 -14.63 -5.28 16.32
CA GLU A 46 -15.33 -6.58 16.31
C GLU A 46 -16.62 -6.53 15.47
N GLU A 47 -17.34 -5.40 15.54
CA GLU A 47 -18.55 -5.10 14.77
C GLU A 47 -18.34 -5.18 13.25
N HIS A 48 -17.11 -4.95 12.77
CA HIS A 48 -16.77 -5.02 11.35
C HIS A 48 -16.27 -6.40 10.92
N THR A 49 -16.10 -7.36 11.85
CA THR A 49 -15.60 -8.70 11.52
C THR A 49 -16.51 -9.42 10.52
N ARG A 50 -17.81 -9.12 10.53
CA ARG A 50 -18.77 -9.67 9.55
C ARG A 50 -18.50 -9.17 8.12
N ILE A 51 -17.90 -8.00 7.97
CA ILE A 51 -17.56 -7.40 6.67
C ILE A 51 -16.28 -8.02 6.13
N ASN A 52 -15.23 -8.11 6.94
CA ASN A 52 -14.00 -8.79 6.57
C ASN A 52 -13.54 -9.73 7.69
N PRO A 53 -13.79 -11.05 7.58
CA PRO A 53 -13.34 -12.04 8.56
C PRO A 53 -11.82 -12.09 8.75
N LYS A 54 -11.04 -11.61 7.77
CA LYS A 54 -9.57 -11.49 7.90
C LYS A 54 -9.14 -10.34 8.81
N ARG A 55 -10.07 -9.45 9.19
CA ARG A 55 -9.88 -8.34 10.13
C ARG A 55 -8.76 -7.39 9.71
N ARG A 56 -8.77 -6.97 8.43
CA ARG A 56 -7.77 -6.07 7.82
C ARG A 56 -8.40 -4.98 6.97
N VAL A 57 -7.67 -3.89 6.85
CA VAL A 57 -7.82 -2.89 5.78
C VAL A 57 -6.74 -3.10 4.72
N PRO A 58 -6.91 -2.58 3.49
CA PRO A 58 -8.13 -1.93 2.95
C PRO A 58 -9.30 -2.89 2.69
N ILE A 59 -10.51 -2.33 2.63
CA ILE A 59 -11.72 -2.98 2.09
C ILE A 59 -12.34 -2.03 1.07
N LEU A 60 -12.58 -2.51 -0.15
CA LEU A 60 -13.35 -1.79 -1.16
C LEU A 60 -14.75 -2.37 -1.21
N GLN A 61 -15.75 -1.57 -0.88
CA GLN A 61 -17.16 -1.93 -0.97
C GLN A 61 -17.79 -1.23 -2.18
N LEU A 62 -18.48 -2.00 -3.02
CA LEU A 62 -19.26 -1.51 -4.15
C LEU A 62 -20.74 -1.37 -3.76
N ASP A 63 -21.55 -0.79 -4.65
CA ASP A 63 -22.96 -0.46 -4.39
C ASP A 63 -23.90 -1.66 -4.28
N ASP A 64 -23.51 -2.82 -4.80
CA ASP A 64 -24.21 -4.10 -4.67
C ASP A 64 -23.77 -4.89 -3.42
N ASP A 65 -23.14 -4.22 -2.45
CA ASP A 65 -22.49 -4.81 -1.27
C ASP A 65 -21.35 -5.78 -1.59
N THR A 66 -20.84 -5.81 -2.83
CA THR A 66 -19.63 -6.57 -3.16
C THR A 66 -18.44 -6.06 -2.35
N ILE A 67 -17.77 -6.97 -1.65
CA ILE A 67 -16.58 -6.71 -0.84
C ILE A 67 -15.34 -7.25 -1.53
N ILE A 68 -14.42 -6.36 -1.89
CA ILE A 68 -13.09 -6.70 -2.40
C ILE A 68 -12.06 -6.40 -1.31
N THR A 69 -11.18 -7.37 -1.07
CA THR A 69 -10.09 -7.29 -0.10
C THR A 69 -8.79 -7.72 -0.76
N GLU A 70 -7.66 -7.46 -0.09
CA GLU A 70 -6.30 -7.53 -0.65
C GLU A 70 -5.94 -6.32 -1.51
N GLY A 71 -4.86 -5.63 -1.16
CA GLY A 71 -4.38 -4.44 -1.85
C GLY A 71 -4.24 -4.62 -3.37
N PRO A 72 -3.53 -5.65 -3.86
CA PRO A 72 -3.40 -5.89 -5.29
C PRO A 72 -4.74 -6.05 -6.02
N ALA A 73 -5.71 -6.78 -5.43
CA ALA A 73 -7.02 -6.99 -6.01
C ALA A 73 -7.86 -5.70 -6.05
N ILE A 74 -7.78 -4.87 -5.01
CA ILE A 74 -8.45 -3.56 -4.98
C ILE A 74 -7.86 -2.63 -6.05
N LEU A 75 -6.53 -2.60 -6.20
CA LEU A 75 -5.86 -1.80 -7.23
C LEU A 75 -6.22 -2.29 -8.64
N THR A 76 -6.42 -3.60 -8.84
CA THR A 76 -6.98 -4.17 -10.08
C THR A 76 -8.40 -3.67 -10.33
N ALA A 77 -9.27 -3.70 -9.32
CA ALA A 77 -10.65 -3.21 -9.47
C ALA A 77 -10.67 -1.72 -9.86
N ILE A 78 -9.85 -0.89 -9.23
CA ILE A 78 -9.70 0.54 -9.59
C ILE A 78 -9.21 0.68 -11.05
N SER A 79 -8.24 -0.14 -11.46
CA SER A 79 -7.76 -0.16 -12.85
C SER A 79 -8.85 -0.54 -13.86
N GLN A 80 -9.78 -1.42 -13.50
CA GLN A 80 -10.89 -1.83 -14.36
C GLN A 80 -12.01 -0.80 -14.40
N LEU A 81 -12.23 -0.07 -13.32
CA LEU A 81 -13.18 1.04 -13.24
C LEU A 81 -12.68 2.29 -13.97
N ALA A 82 -11.37 2.41 -14.19
CA ALA A 82 -10.74 3.53 -14.88
C ALA A 82 -9.69 3.05 -15.92
N PRO A 83 -10.10 2.33 -16.97
CA PRO A 83 -9.17 1.67 -17.91
C PRO A 83 -8.24 2.66 -18.63
N ASP A 84 -8.72 3.86 -18.95
CA ASP A 84 -7.95 4.90 -19.66
C ASP A 84 -6.90 5.60 -18.77
N LYS A 85 -6.89 5.31 -17.47
CA LYS A 85 -5.94 5.90 -16.51
C LYS A 85 -4.68 5.07 -16.33
N HIS A 86 -4.63 3.86 -16.89
CA HIS A 86 -3.44 3.00 -16.88
C HIS A 86 -2.85 2.75 -15.48
N VAL A 87 -3.72 2.53 -14.49
CA VAL A 87 -3.36 2.34 -13.06
C VAL A 87 -2.28 1.28 -12.85
N LEU A 88 -2.30 0.22 -13.67
CA LEU A 88 -1.30 -0.87 -13.62
C LEU A 88 -0.28 -0.82 -14.77
N GLY A 89 -0.29 0.21 -15.61
CA GLY A 89 0.57 0.33 -16.78
C GLY A 89 -0.19 0.47 -18.10
N LYS A 90 0.52 0.90 -19.15
CA LYS A 90 -0.01 1.17 -20.49
C LYS A 90 0.06 -0.04 -21.42
N THR A 91 1.04 -0.91 -21.22
CA THR A 91 1.22 -2.13 -22.02
C THR A 91 0.89 -3.37 -21.23
N ASN A 92 0.55 -4.47 -21.92
CA ASN A 92 0.32 -5.77 -21.25
C ASN A 92 1.52 -6.21 -20.41
N LEU A 93 2.74 -5.93 -20.87
CA LEU A 93 3.95 -6.25 -20.12
C LEU A 93 4.08 -5.39 -18.86
N GLU A 94 3.78 -4.10 -18.93
CA GLU A 94 3.76 -3.22 -17.76
C GLU A 94 2.73 -3.68 -16.72
N VAL A 95 1.54 -4.08 -17.15
CA VAL A 95 0.53 -4.67 -16.26
C VAL A 95 1.06 -5.90 -15.54
N VAL A 96 1.71 -6.82 -16.26
CA VAL A 96 2.35 -8.00 -15.66
C VAL A 96 3.45 -7.60 -14.67
N ARG A 97 4.27 -6.58 -14.98
CA ARG A 97 5.30 -6.07 -14.06
C ARG A 97 4.70 -5.41 -12.83
N SER A 98 3.57 -4.72 -12.95
CA SER A 98 2.83 -4.21 -11.80
C SER A 98 2.37 -5.34 -10.88
N TYR A 99 1.81 -6.42 -11.44
CA TYR A 99 1.46 -7.59 -10.62
C TYR A 99 2.68 -8.26 -9.98
N GLU A 100 3.80 -8.37 -10.70
CA GLU A 100 5.05 -8.90 -10.14
C GLU A 100 5.49 -8.10 -8.90
N TRP A 101 5.46 -6.76 -8.99
CA TRP A 101 5.73 -5.87 -7.88
C TRP A 101 4.72 -6.04 -6.74
N LEU A 102 3.43 -5.90 -7.02
CA LEU A 102 2.38 -5.89 -6.01
C LEU A 102 2.31 -7.21 -5.23
N ASN A 103 2.49 -8.34 -5.92
CA ASN A 103 2.51 -9.65 -5.26
C ASN A 103 3.74 -9.82 -4.36
N TRP A 104 4.93 -9.42 -4.83
CA TRP A 104 6.15 -9.47 -4.03
C TRP A 104 6.07 -8.54 -2.81
N LEU A 105 5.61 -7.30 -3.01
CA LEU A 105 5.47 -6.32 -1.92
C LEU A 105 4.43 -6.77 -0.89
N SER A 106 3.28 -7.32 -1.33
CA SER A 106 2.23 -7.80 -0.43
C SER A 106 2.67 -9.04 0.36
N GLY A 107 3.26 -10.03 -0.33
CA GLY A 107 3.63 -11.31 0.28
C GLY A 107 4.92 -11.25 1.10
N THR A 108 5.96 -10.63 0.56
CA THR A 108 7.30 -10.66 1.17
C THR A 108 7.51 -9.45 2.06
N LEU A 109 7.48 -8.23 1.52
CA LEU A 109 7.79 -7.03 2.31
C LEU A 109 6.73 -6.77 3.39
N HIS A 110 5.46 -6.77 3.03
CA HIS A 110 4.38 -6.46 3.97
C HIS A 110 4.08 -7.64 4.90
N THR A 111 3.74 -8.82 4.35
CA THR A 111 3.29 -9.93 5.18
C THR A 111 4.44 -10.55 5.97
N GLN A 112 5.55 -10.95 5.34
CA GLN A 112 6.67 -11.57 6.06
C GLN A 112 7.50 -10.55 6.84
N GLY A 113 7.93 -9.46 6.18
CA GLY A 113 8.76 -8.43 6.80
C GLY A 113 8.03 -7.67 7.90
N TYR A 114 7.08 -6.81 7.52
CA TYR A 114 6.34 -5.98 8.48
C TYR A 114 5.41 -6.77 9.39
N GLY A 115 4.85 -7.89 8.91
CA GLY A 115 4.11 -8.79 9.77
C GLY A 115 4.99 -9.37 10.88
N GLY A 116 6.21 -9.82 10.57
CA GLY A 116 7.16 -10.33 11.57
C GLY A 116 7.59 -9.23 12.55
N LEU A 117 7.90 -8.04 12.03
CA LEU A 117 8.31 -6.88 12.83
C LEU A 117 7.21 -6.44 13.82
N TYR A 118 5.97 -6.25 13.36
CA TYR A 118 4.92 -5.63 14.17
C TYR A 118 3.97 -6.60 14.85
N ARG A 119 3.85 -7.82 14.32
CA ARG A 119 2.78 -8.77 14.68
C ARG A 119 3.34 -10.20 14.75
N PRO A 120 4.41 -10.45 15.53
CA PRO A 120 5.03 -11.78 15.63
C PRO A 120 4.04 -12.86 16.12
N ALA A 121 3.02 -12.47 16.89
CA ALA A 121 1.92 -13.34 17.32
C ALA A 121 1.12 -13.99 16.16
N ARG A 122 1.26 -13.51 14.92
CA ARG A 122 0.67 -14.14 13.72
C ARG A 122 1.44 -15.37 13.25
N PHE A 123 2.70 -15.50 13.66
CA PHE A 123 3.63 -16.55 13.22
C PHE A 123 3.89 -17.59 14.30
N SER A 124 3.76 -17.21 15.58
CA SER A 124 3.82 -18.16 16.69
C SER A 124 2.84 -17.77 17.78
N LYS A 125 2.34 -18.79 18.51
CA LYS A 125 1.59 -18.58 19.76
C LYS A 125 2.53 -18.45 20.97
N ASP A 126 3.77 -18.90 20.82
CA ASP A 126 4.78 -18.86 21.87
C ASP A 126 5.53 -17.53 21.82
N LYS A 127 5.53 -16.82 22.95
CA LYS A 127 6.19 -15.53 23.08
C LYS A 127 7.71 -15.64 23.02
N GLU A 128 8.28 -16.80 23.34
CA GLU A 128 9.73 -17.04 23.26
C GLU A 128 10.26 -16.91 21.83
N HIS A 129 9.41 -17.16 20.82
CA HIS A 129 9.79 -17.00 19.41
C HIS A 129 9.67 -15.56 18.90
N PHE A 130 9.05 -14.64 19.64
CA PHE A 130 8.67 -13.32 19.09
C PHE A 130 9.88 -12.49 18.70
N GLU A 131 10.92 -12.48 19.53
CA GLU A 131 12.15 -11.74 19.24
C GLU A 131 12.81 -12.24 17.94
N ALA A 132 12.97 -13.56 17.78
CA ALA A 132 13.53 -14.16 16.58
C ALA A 132 12.69 -13.86 15.31
N ILE A 133 11.36 -13.87 15.43
CA ILE A 133 10.45 -13.52 14.33
C ILE A 133 10.57 -12.04 13.97
N THR A 134 10.63 -11.16 14.97
CA THR A 134 10.80 -9.72 14.78
C THR A 134 12.13 -9.41 14.09
N GLU A 135 13.23 -10.02 14.53
CA GLU A 135 14.53 -9.85 13.90
C GLU A 135 14.53 -10.35 12.46
N LYS A 136 13.95 -11.54 12.20
CA LYS A 136 13.83 -12.04 10.82
C LYS A 136 12.98 -11.12 9.93
N GLY A 137 11.96 -10.49 10.51
CA GLY A 137 11.17 -9.46 9.84
C GLY A 137 12.01 -8.25 9.45
N ARG A 138 12.87 -7.75 10.35
CA ARG A 138 13.80 -6.64 10.04
C ARG A 138 14.79 -7.00 8.93
N GLU A 139 15.38 -8.19 8.97
CA GLU A 139 16.27 -8.69 7.90
C GLU A 139 15.55 -8.69 6.54
N THR A 140 14.34 -9.24 6.51
CA THR A 140 13.52 -9.34 5.29
C THR A 140 13.18 -7.96 4.72
N ILE A 141 12.84 -6.99 5.59
CA ILE A 141 12.58 -5.61 5.17
C ILE A 141 13.85 -4.99 4.55
N ALA A 142 15.00 -5.11 5.23
CA ALA A 142 16.26 -4.56 4.74
C ALA A 142 16.72 -5.20 3.40
N GLU A 143 16.48 -6.50 3.21
CA GLU A 143 16.69 -7.19 1.92
C GLU A 143 15.79 -6.64 0.82
N CYS A 144 14.50 -6.47 1.12
CA CYS A 144 13.54 -5.91 0.18
C CYS A 144 13.91 -4.48 -0.21
N TYR A 145 14.25 -3.63 0.75
CA TYR A 145 14.66 -2.24 0.48
C TYR A 145 15.90 -2.15 -0.41
N ARG A 146 16.93 -2.97 -0.15
CA ARG A 146 18.09 -3.07 -1.06
C ARG A 146 17.68 -3.50 -2.47
N ALA A 147 16.70 -4.39 -2.60
CA ALA A 147 16.21 -4.81 -3.91
C ALA A 147 15.35 -3.74 -4.60
N ILE A 148 14.52 -3.02 -3.86
CA ILE A 148 13.72 -1.89 -4.36
C ILE A 148 14.64 -0.80 -4.89
N ASP A 149 15.59 -0.36 -4.08
CA ASP A 149 16.56 0.68 -4.43
C ASP A 149 17.29 0.35 -5.74
N ARG A 150 17.83 -0.87 -5.86
CA ARG A 150 18.46 -1.34 -7.11
C ARG A 150 17.51 -1.33 -8.30
N LYS A 151 16.25 -1.74 -8.11
CA LYS A 151 15.26 -1.79 -9.19
C LYS A 151 14.85 -0.40 -9.67
N LEU A 152 14.90 0.61 -8.79
CA LEU A 152 14.55 2.00 -9.09
C LEU A 152 15.69 2.82 -9.70
N ARG A 153 16.92 2.30 -9.67
CA ARG A 153 18.09 2.98 -10.24
C ARG A 153 17.87 3.39 -11.69
N GLY A 154 18.02 4.69 -11.96
CA GLY A 154 17.86 5.26 -13.31
C GLY A 154 16.42 5.29 -13.81
N ARG A 155 15.42 5.04 -12.95
CA ARG A 155 14.00 5.09 -13.31
C ARG A 155 13.30 6.27 -12.66
N LYS A 156 12.30 6.81 -13.35
CA LYS A 156 11.41 7.83 -12.78
C LYS A 156 10.31 7.21 -11.91
N PHE A 157 9.77 6.08 -12.34
CA PHE A 157 8.73 5.32 -11.65
C PHE A 157 9.05 3.82 -11.66
N ALA A 158 8.37 3.03 -10.83
CA ALA A 158 8.65 1.62 -10.66
C ALA A 158 8.33 0.78 -11.93
N VAL A 159 7.33 1.20 -12.71
CA VAL A 159 6.86 0.49 -13.91
C VAL A 159 6.74 1.47 -15.08
N GLY A 160 7.40 1.15 -16.19
CA GLY A 160 7.43 2.00 -17.38
C GLY A 160 7.93 3.41 -17.06
N ASP A 161 7.36 4.40 -17.75
CA ASP A 161 7.70 5.83 -17.62
C ASP A 161 6.60 6.65 -16.92
N GLY A 162 5.58 5.99 -16.38
CA GLY A 162 4.40 6.63 -15.77
C GLY A 162 4.17 6.21 -14.33
N PHE A 163 3.48 7.07 -13.58
CA PHE A 163 3.02 6.75 -12.23
C PHE A 163 1.97 5.64 -12.28
N THR A 164 2.14 4.64 -11.43
CA THR A 164 1.25 3.49 -11.31
C THR A 164 0.88 3.23 -9.85
N ALA A 165 -0.05 2.31 -9.64
CA ALA A 165 -0.37 1.78 -8.31
C ALA A 165 0.84 1.22 -7.55
N VAL A 166 1.90 0.77 -8.26
CA VAL A 166 3.13 0.30 -7.61
C VAL A 166 3.83 1.43 -6.87
N ASP A 167 3.89 2.63 -7.45
CA ASP A 167 4.54 3.79 -6.84
C ASP A 167 3.80 4.24 -5.57
N ALA A 168 2.46 4.26 -5.61
CA ALA A 168 1.64 4.50 -4.42
C ALA A 168 1.82 3.40 -3.36
N PHE A 169 2.01 2.15 -3.78
CA PHE A 169 2.25 1.04 -2.84
C PHE A 169 3.64 1.11 -2.19
N LEU A 170 4.65 1.52 -2.96
CA LEU A 170 6.01 1.76 -2.47
C LEU A 170 6.04 2.92 -1.47
N LEU A 171 5.28 4.00 -1.70
CA LEU A 171 5.22 5.13 -0.77
C LEU A 171 4.86 4.71 0.66
N ILE A 172 3.94 3.76 0.83
CA ILE A 172 3.59 3.21 2.14
C ILE A 172 4.83 2.69 2.86
N PHE A 173 5.59 1.82 2.19
CA PHE A 173 6.75 1.18 2.80
C PHE A 173 7.93 2.12 2.95
N TYR A 174 8.07 3.12 2.08
CA TYR A 174 9.03 4.19 2.30
C TYR A 174 8.76 4.94 3.60
N ARG A 175 7.50 5.35 3.81
CA ARG A 175 7.06 6.03 5.05
C ARG A 175 7.31 5.16 6.28
N TRP A 176 6.92 3.89 6.23
CA TRP A 176 7.16 2.97 7.35
C TRP A 176 8.64 2.70 7.59
N GLY A 177 9.48 2.74 6.55
CA GLY A 177 10.93 2.59 6.66
C GLY A 177 11.57 3.73 7.45
N ASN A 178 11.15 4.97 7.18
CA ASN A 178 11.55 6.15 7.95
C ASN A 178 11.09 6.03 9.41
N ARG A 179 9.80 5.76 9.64
CA ARG A 179 9.24 5.60 10.99
C ARG A 179 9.94 4.52 11.82
N MET A 180 10.37 3.43 11.18
CA MET A 180 11.04 2.29 11.84
C MET A 180 12.58 2.38 11.85
N ASN A 181 13.12 3.54 11.47
CA ASN A 181 14.53 3.87 11.48
C ASN A 181 15.40 2.85 10.71
N PHE A 182 15.01 2.54 9.47
CA PHE A 182 15.80 1.70 8.56
C PHE A 182 16.95 2.46 7.87
N GLY A 183 17.25 3.71 8.27
CA GLY A 183 18.30 4.52 7.65
C GLY A 183 18.03 4.79 6.17
N MET A 184 16.78 5.14 5.83
CA MET A 184 16.34 5.20 4.43
C MET A 184 17.17 6.17 3.60
N GLN A 185 17.52 7.32 4.18
CA GLN A 185 18.20 8.43 3.51
C GLN A 185 19.62 8.04 3.09
N GLU A 186 20.31 7.27 3.94
CA GLU A 186 21.70 6.87 3.71
C GLU A 186 21.80 5.56 2.92
N ALA A 187 20.92 4.60 3.19
CA ALA A 187 21.04 3.24 2.67
C ALA A 187 20.33 3.02 1.32
N TYR A 188 19.31 3.83 0.98
CA TYR A 188 18.45 3.60 -0.20
C TYR A 188 18.20 4.88 -1.01
N PRO A 189 19.25 5.48 -1.59
CA PRO A 189 19.17 6.80 -2.23
C PRO A 189 18.25 6.84 -3.46
N GLU A 190 18.15 5.77 -4.25
CA GLU A 190 17.26 5.73 -5.42
C GLU A 190 15.81 5.59 -4.97
N TYR A 191 15.56 4.82 -3.91
CA TYR A 191 14.23 4.73 -3.33
C TYR A 191 13.77 6.09 -2.78
N VAL A 192 14.63 6.77 -2.01
CA VAL A 192 14.37 8.13 -1.51
C VAL A 192 14.10 9.11 -2.65
N ARG A 193 14.92 9.09 -3.71
CA ARG A 193 14.76 9.99 -4.86
C ARG A 193 13.39 9.81 -5.53
N VAL A 194 13.04 8.56 -5.87
CA VAL A 194 11.76 8.28 -6.54
C VAL A 194 10.58 8.64 -5.64
N MET A 195 10.64 8.34 -4.34
CA MET A 195 9.56 8.71 -3.42
C MET A 195 9.46 10.22 -3.23
N GLY A 196 10.58 10.94 -3.28
CA GLY A 196 10.59 12.41 -3.33
C GLY A 196 9.82 12.97 -4.53
N GLU A 197 9.87 12.33 -5.69
CA GLU A 197 9.03 12.73 -6.84
C GLU A 197 7.57 12.32 -6.67
N VAL A 198 7.31 11.16 -6.07
CA VAL A 198 5.94 10.64 -5.87
C VAL A 198 5.16 11.50 -4.88
N VAL A 199 5.78 11.96 -3.79
CA VAL A 199 5.09 12.79 -2.79
C VAL A 199 4.68 14.17 -3.33
N GLU A 200 5.30 14.66 -4.40
CA GLU A 200 4.92 15.94 -5.02
C GLU A 200 3.65 15.85 -5.87
N ARG A 201 3.23 14.63 -6.23
CA ARG A 201 2.01 14.40 -7.01
C ARG A 201 0.79 14.91 -6.26
N GLU A 202 -0.09 15.63 -6.96
CA GLU A 202 -1.24 16.31 -6.35
C GLU A 202 -2.18 15.37 -5.59
N SER A 203 -2.53 14.23 -6.19
CA SER A 203 -3.37 13.22 -5.54
C SER A 203 -2.74 12.65 -4.28
N VAL A 204 -1.42 12.44 -4.30
CA VAL A 204 -0.66 11.97 -3.14
C VAL A 204 -0.70 13.01 -2.01
N ARG A 205 -0.36 14.27 -2.29
CA ARG A 205 -0.40 15.35 -1.29
C ARG A 205 -1.79 15.51 -0.67
N LYS A 206 -2.84 15.51 -1.49
CA LYS A 206 -4.23 15.64 -1.02
C LYS A 206 -4.63 14.50 -0.09
N VAL A 207 -4.30 13.26 -0.45
CA VAL A 207 -4.63 12.10 0.39
C VAL A 207 -3.81 12.08 1.68
N LEU A 208 -2.53 12.46 1.64
CA LEU A 208 -1.71 12.57 2.86
C LEU A 208 -2.28 13.62 3.84
N ASP A 209 -2.74 14.76 3.31
CA ASP A 209 -3.42 15.81 4.09
C ASP A 209 -4.76 15.32 4.66
N GLU A 210 -5.59 14.65 3.85
CA GLU A 210 -6.88 14.10 4.27
C GLU A 210 -6.73 12.99 5.34
N GLU A 211 -5.70 12.15 5.24
CA GLU A 211 -5.37 11.17 6.27
C GLU A 211 -4.63 11.77 7.48
N GLY A 212 -4.19 13.03 7.42
CA GLY A 212 -3.50 13.73 8.51
C GLY A 212 -2.12 13.15 8.84
N ILE A 213 -1.37 12.72 7.83
CA ILE A 213 -0.11 11.98 7.99
C ILE A 213 1.06 12.65 7.27
N ASP A 214 2.27 12.56 7.85
CA ASP A 214 3.48 13.14 7.24
C ASP A 214 3.86 12.43 5.94
N ALA A 215 4.26 13.18 4.92
CA ALA A 215 4.57 12.65 3.59
C ALA A 215 5.73 11.65 3.59
N HIS A 216 6.69 11.82 4.50
CA HIS A 216 7.88 10.98 4.59
C HIS A 216 7.80 9.95 5.73
N GLY A 217 6.81 10.05 6.63
CA GLY A 217 6.62 9.11 7.73
C GLY A 217 7.45 9.43 8.97
N TRP A 218 7.72 10.72 9.24
CA TRP A 218 8.38 11.19 10.47
C TRP A 218 7.44 11.40 11.65
N ASP A 219 6.14 11.20 11.42
CA ASP A 219 5.05 11.21 12.40
C ASP A 219 4.99 9.92 13.26
#